data_AF-A0A9P0VQ92-F1
#
_entry.id   AF-A0A9P0VQ92-F1
#
_cell.length_a   1.000
_cell.length_b   1.000
_cell.length_c   1.000
_cell.angle_alpha   90.00
_cell.angle_beta   90.00
_cell.angle_gamma   90.00
#
_symmetry.space_group_name_H-M   'P 1'
#
loop_
_entity.id
_entity.type
_entity.pdbx_description
1 polymer ?
#
loop_
_entity_poly.entity_id
_entity_poly.type
_entity_poly.pdbx_seq_one_letter_code
_entity_poly.pdbx_strand_id
1 'polypeptide(L)'
;MISDIKAFIKKVELWEQNLIDGDTKHFSVLSEKISQSPSESYDSKYRVEIVSNLKDNFKNRFKGFNKIAIVAQFVRRHGWDRNGSDCVSK
;
A
#
# COMPACT_ATOMS: atom_id res chain seq x y z
N MET A 1 1.05 10.41 -7.54
CA MET A 1 -0.05 9.43 -7.71
C MET A 1 0.42 7.98 -7.63
N ILE A 2 1.23 7.47 -8.58
CA ILE A 2 1.75 6.08 -8.52
C ILE A 2 2.70 5.88 -7.32
N SER A 3 3.54 6.88 -7.03
CA SER A 3 4.38 6.94 -5.82
C SER A 3 3.55 6.78 -4.55
N ASP A 4 2.42 7.47 -4.48
CA ASP A 4 1.59 7.57 -3.29
C ASP A 4 0.81 6.26 -3.08
N ILE A 5 0.34 5.64 -4.16
CA ILE A 5 -0.25 4.29 -4.14
C ILE A 5 0.77 3.27 -3.59
N LYS A 6 2.03 3.32 -4.06
CA LYS A 6 3.09 2.41 -3.57
C LYS A 6 3.45 2.68 -2.11
N ALA A 7 3.53 3.95 -1.71
CA ALA A 7 3.81 4.34 -0.33
C ALA A 7 2.70 3.88 0.61
N PHE A 8 1.43 4.01 0.20
CA PHE A 8 0.29 3.53 0.96
C PHE A 8 0.34 2.01 1.17
N ILE A 9 0.58 1.24 0.11
CA ILE A 9 0.71 -0.23 0.21
C ILE A 9 1.80 -0.62 1.22
N LYS A 10 2.99 -0.01 1.13
CA LYS A 10 4.09 -0.27 2.09
C LYS A 10 3.70 0.07 3.53
N LYS A 11 2.93 1.15 3.72
CA LYS A 11 2.46 1.56 5.05
C LYS A 11 1.49 0.53 5.63
N VAL A 12 0.58 0.01 4.81
CA VAL A 12 -0.36 -1.05 5.23
C VAL A 12 0.37 -2.37 5.52
N GLU A 13 1.39 -2.74 4.73
CA GLU A 13 2.25 -3.90 5.01
C GLU A 13 3.00 -3.76 6.33
N LEU A 14 3.54 -2.58 6.63
CA LEU A 14 4.18 -2.30 7.92
C LEU A 14 3.20 -2.44 9.08
N TRP A 15 1.97 -1.94 8.92
CA TRP A 15 0.94 -2.06 9.95
C TRP A 15 0.50 -3.49 10.21
N GLU A 16 0.39 -4.29 9.16
CA GLU A 16 0.08 -5.73 9.27
C GLU A 16 1.16 -6.46 10.07
N GLN A 17 2.45 -6.23 9.77
CA GLN A 17 3.56 -6.81 10.50
C GLN A 17 3.58 -6.37 11.96
N ASN A 18 3.41 -5.08 12.23
CA ASN A 18 3.35 -4.58 13.60
C ASN A 18 2.23 -5.25 14.41
N LEU A 19 1.04 -5.47 13.81
CA LEU A 19 -0.06 -6.17 14.49
C LEU A 19 0.23 -7.65 14.77
N ILE A 20 0.94 -8.33 13.86
CA ILE A 20 1.43 -9.71 14.06
C ILE A 20 2.39 -9.76 15.24
N ASP A 21 3.29 -8.77 15.33
CA ASP A 21 4.28 -8.64 16.41
C ASP A 21 3.69 -8.10 17.73
N GLY A 22 2.40 -7.76 17.75
CA GLY A 22 1.72 -7.18 18.92
C GLY A 22 2.01 -5.68 19.14
N ASP A 23 2.72 -5.03 18.24
CA ASP A 23 2.95 -3.58 18.26
C ASP A 23 1.73 -2.81 17.75
N THR A 24 1.05 -2.12 18.67
CA THR A 24 -0.16 -1.34 18.40
C THR A 24 0.06 0.17 18.36
N LYS A 25 1.31 0.66 18.34
CA LYS A 25 1.63 2.10 18.40
C LYS A 25 0.99 2.97 17.31
N HIS A 26 0.69 2.37 16.15
CA HIS A 26 0.04 3.04 15.03
C HIS A 26 -1.49 3.00 15.08
N PHE A 27 -2.03 2.33 16.08
CA PHE A 27 -3.46 2.15 16.30
C PHE A 27 -3.80 2.62 17.72
N SER A 28 -3.76 3.92 17.97
CA SER A 28 -3.95 4.53 19.30
C SER A 28 -5.23 4.07 20.00
N VAL A 29 -6.36 4.06 19.30
CA VAL A 29 -7.66 3.55 19.80
C VAL A 29 -7.58 2.08 20.24
N LEU A 30 -6.71 1.32 19.58
CA LEU A 30 -6.50 -0.10 19.77
C LEU A 30 -5.60 -0.34 21.00
N SER A 31 -4.53 0.45 21.13
CA SER A 31 -3.68 0.48 22.32
C SER A 31 -4.46 0.87 23.59
N GLU A 32 -5.39 1.81 23.46
CA GLU A 32 -6.23 2.30 24.56
C GLU A 32 -7.19 1.19 25.05
N LYS A 33 -7.86 0.49 24.13
CA LYS A 33 -8.73 -0.63 24.48
C LYS A 33 -7.98 -1.80 25.13
N ILE A 34 -6.78 -2.13 24.65
CA ILE A 34 -5.94 -3.17 25.29
C ILE A 34 -5.54 -2.75 26.71
N SER A 35 -5.22 -1.48 26.91
CA SER A 35 -4.85 -0.94 28.22
C SER A 35 -6.02 -0.91 29.22
N GLN A 36 -7.24 -0.70 28.74
CA GLN A 36 -8.46 -0.64 29.57
C GLN A 36 -9.02 -2.02 29.94
N SER A 37 -8.76 -3.05 29.12
CA SER A 37 -9.24 -4.42 29.35
C SER A 37 -8.15 -5.46 29.04
N PRO A 38 -7.13 -5.58 29.91
CA PRO A 38 -5.98 -6.46 29.70
C PRO A 38 -6.30 -7.96 29.78
N SER A 39 -7.51 -8.34 30.25
CA SER A 39 -7.93 -9.72 30.47
C SER A 39 -8.62 -10.38 29.27
N GLU A 40 -9.07 -9.61 28.27
CA GLU A 40 -9.50 -10.18 26.99
C GLU A 40 -8.24 -10.45 26.18
N SER A 41 -7.89 -11.73 26.01
CA SER A 41 -6.71 -12.12 25.23
C SER A 41 -6.77 -11.39 23.89
N TYR A 42 -5.80 -10.53 23.64
CA TYR A 42 -5.66 -9.80 22.39
C TYR A 42 -5.65 -10.80 21.22
N ASP A 43 -6.79 -10.93 20.52
CA ASP A 43 -6.87 -11.74 19.31
C ASP A 43 -6.33 -10.94 18.14
N SER A 44 -5.02 -11.10 17.91
CA SER A 44 -4.32 -10.47 16.80
C SER A 44 -4.84 -10.94 15.45
N LYS A 45 -5.41 -12.15 15.34
CA LYS A 45 -5.80 -12.75 14.05
C LYS A 45 -6.89 -11.95 13.35
N TYR A 46 -7.97 -11.63 14.07
CA TYR A 46 -9.09 -10.85 13.50
C TYR A 46 -8.63 -9.46 13.01
N ARG A 47 -7.69 -8.85 13.73
CA ARG A 47 -7.22 -7.49 13.41
C ARG A 47 -6.22 -7.49 12.26
N VAL A 48 -5.33 -8.48 12.21
CA VAL A 48 -4.47 -8.74 11.06
C VAL A 48 -5.32 -8.97 9.81
N GLU A 49 -6.39 -9.77 9.92
CA GLU A 49 -7.30 -10.05 8.80
C GLU A 49 -7.96 -8.78 8.23
N ILE A 50 -8.38 -7.83 9.06
CA ILE A 50 -8.90 -6.53 8.58
C ILE A 50 -7.86 -5.78 7.75
N VAL A 51 -6.61 -5.73 8.22
CA VAL A 51 -5.52 -5.02 7.52
C VAL A 51 -5.11 -5.76 6.23
N SER A 52 -5.05 -7.09 6.26
CA SER A 52 -4.81 -7.92 5.07
C SER A 52 -5.90 -7.70 4.02
N ASN A 53 -7.17 -7.71 4.43
CA ASN A 53 -8.30 -7.47 3.52
C ASN A 53 -8.26 -6.06 2.91
N LEU A 54 -7.88 -5.03 3.69
CA LEU A 54 -7.70 -3.68 3.18
C LEU A 54 -6.56 -3.62 2.14
N LYS A 55 -5.43 -4.24 2.44
CA LYS A 55 -4.26 -4.34 1.55
C LYS A 55 -4.64 -4.98 0.22
N ASP A 56 -5.33 -6.12 0.26
CA ASP A 56 -5.68 -6.88 -0.94
C ASP A 56 -6.72 -6.15 -1.80
N ASN A 57 -7.73 -5.55 -1.17
CA ASN A 57 -8.69 -4.69 -1.88
C ASN A 57 -8.00 -3.50 -2.56
N PHE A 58 -7.06 -2.85 -1.87
CA PHE A 58 -6.32 -1.72 -2.42
C PHE A 58 -5.40 -2.16 -3.58
N LYS A 59 -4.65 -3.26 -3.42
CA LYS A 59 -3.82 -3.84 -4.49
C LYS A 59 -4.66 -4.21 -5.71
N ASN A 60 -5.82 -4.83 -5.51
CA ASN A 60 -6.72 -5.20 -6.59
C ASN A 60 -7.29 -3.98 -7.33
N ARG A 61 -7.72 -2.95 -6.60
CA ARG A 61 -8.25 -1.70 -7.18
C ARG A 61 -7.21 -0.99 -8.06
N PHE A 62 -5.95 -1.00 -7.64
CA PHE A 62 -4.87 -0.27 -8.32
C PHE A 62 -3.94 -1.16 -9.15
N LYS A 63 -4.28 -2.44 -9.38
CA LYS A 63 -3.43 -3.37 -10.15
C LYS A 63 -3.08 -2.86 -11.56
N GLY A 64 -3.98 -2.11 -12.18
CA GLY A 64 -3.79 -1.50 -13.50
C GLY A 64 -2.79 -0.35 -13.51
N PHE A 65 -2.57 0.32 -12.38
CA PHE A 65 -1.66 1.46 -12.29
C PHE A 65 -0.19 1.06 -12.49
N ASN A 66 0.20 -0.17 -12.11
CA ASN A 66 1.56 -0.64 -12.39
C ASN A 66 1.80 -0.80 -13.91
N LYS A 67 0.79 -1.25 -14.66
CA LYS A 67 0.88 -1.35 -16.12
C LYS A 67 0.96 0.05 -16.76
N ILE A 68 0.11 0.97 -16.29
CA ILE A 68 0.13 2.38 -16.75
C ILE A 68 1.45 3.06 -16.38
N ALA A 69 2.04 2.76 -15.22
CA ALA A 69 3.33 3.30 -14.82
C ALA A 69 4.45 2.88 -15.76
N ILE A 70 4.49 1.62 -16.17
CA ILE A 70 5.47 1.08 -17.13
C ILE A 70 5.30 1.78 -18.49
N VAL A 71 4.06 1.89 -18.98
CA VAL A 71 3.76 2.59 -20.24
C VAL A 71 4.14 4.06 -20.17
N ALA A 72 3.82 4.76 -19.08
CA ALA A 72 4.16 6.17 -18.90
C ALA A 72 5.68 6.41 -18.82
N GLN A 73 6.42 5.50 -18.19
CA GLN A 73 7.89 5.54 -18.18
C GLN A 73 8.47 5.28 -19.57
N PHE A 74 7.92 4.31 -20.31
CA PHE A 74 8.31 4.02 -21.68
C PHE A 74 8.07 5.22 -22.60
N VAL A 75 6.86 5.79 -22.60
CA VAL A 75 6.50 6.97 -23.40
C VAL A 75 7.40 8.17 -23.09
N ARG A 76 7.73 8.42 -21.81
CA ARG A 76 8.70 9.47 -21.44
C ARG A 76 10.11 9.19 -21.95
N ARG A 77 10.57 7.94 -21.86
CA ARG A 77 11.93 7.56 -22.24
C ARG A 77 12.12 7.54 -23.75
N HIS A 78 11.08 7.19 -24.50
CA HIS A 78 11.11 7.02 -25.95
C HIS A 78 10.44 8.17 -26.71
N GLY A 79 10.11 9.28 -26.03
CA GLY A 79 9.73 10.53 -26.67
C GLY A 79 8.58 10.41 -27.66
N TRP A 80 7.45 9.81 -27.25
CA TRP A 80 6.25 9.83 -28.09
C TRP A 80 5.62 11.22 -28.02
N ASP A 81 6.16 12.16 -28.78
CA ASP A 81 5.54 13.47 -28.95
C ASP A 81 4.33 13.31 -29.89
N ARG A 82 3.26 14.08 -29.66
CA ARG A 82 1.96 13.94 -30.36
C ARG A 82 2.03 14.16 -31.88
N ASN A 83 3.21 14.51 -32.41
CA ASN A 83 3.47 14.82 -33.80
C ASN A 83 4.23 13.72 -34.57
N GLY A 84 4.32 12.50 -34.05
CA GLY A 84 4.76 11.33 -34.84
C GLY A 84 6.15 11.48 -35.46
N SER A 85 7.08 12.11 -34.75
CA SER A 85 8.49 12.16 -35.15
C SER A 85 9.32 11.47 -34.08
N ASP A 86 9.83 10.28 -34.42
CA ASP A 86 10.76 9.54 -33.58
C ASP A 86 11.93 10.44 -33.20
N CYS A 87 11.99 10.83 -31.93
CA CYS A 87 13.16 11.50 -31.39
C CYS A 87 14.24 10.44 -31.18
N VAL A 88 15.07 10.25 -32.20
CA VAL A 88 16.34 9.52 -32.09
C VAL A 88 17.22 10.28 -31.10
N SER A 89 17.41 9.71 -29.91
CA SER A 89 18.41 10.20 -28.95
C SER A 89 19.80 10.11 -29.55
N LYS A 90 20.51 11.24 -29.60
CA LYS A 90 21.98 11.27 -29.59
C LYS A 90 22.48 11.06 -28.17
#